data_AF-A0A7Y3FP11-F1
#
_entry.id   AF-A0A7Y3FP11-F1
#
_cell.length_a   1.000
_cell.length_b   1.000
_cell.length_c   1.000
_cell.angle_alpha   90.00
_cell.angle_beta   90.00
_cell.angle_gamma   90.00
#
_symmetry.space_group_name_H-M   'P 1'
#
loop_
_entity.id
_entity.type
_entity.pdbx_description
1 polymer ?
#
loop_
_entity_poly.entity_id
_entity_poly.type
_entity_poly.pdbx_seq_one_letter_code
_entity_poly.pdbx_strand_id
1 'polypeptide(L)'
;MDWRDVRRALSPREAIEEDVEEELRFHIEERVRELVASGTDEAEAREEVLEKFGDVRTLEEMCRRLNSQRVDDEERRGTMEALVRDFRLALRTMARSSGFTATVVVTLALAIGATTAIFGVLEAVALRALPFAGADRLAIVWQNDRATGTVREAASTSDYYDYLERSRTFDDLAIFSTSTAVLSRDDAPALQLNSVRASQNVFSVLGVEPRLGRGFTQEEDLPDGPLAVLLAEAAWIDLYGGDPAVVG
;
A
#
# COMPACT_ATOMS: atom_id res chain seq x y z
N MET A 1 7.34 48.82 30.23
CA MET A 1 7.29 47.47 29.62
C MET A 1 8.42 47.46 28.61
N ASP A 2 9.49 46.74 28.93
CA ASP A 2 10.73 46.75 28.14
C ASP A 2 10.53 45.93 26.86
N TRP A 3 11.10 46.36 25.74
CA TRP A 3 10.99 45.66 24.46
C TRP A 3 11.66 44.28 24.52
N ARG A 4 12.59 44.09 25.46
CA ARG A 4 13.23 42.82 25.79
C ARG A 4 12.25 41.78 26.33
N ASP A 5 11.29 42.20 27.17
CA ASP A 5 10.27 41.30 27.72
C ASP A 5 9.36 40.74 26.61
N VAL A 6 9.04 41.57 25.61
CA VAL A 6 8.22 41.18 24.46
C VAL A 6 8.99 40.23 23.53
N ARG A 7 10.29 40.47 23.32
CA ARG A 7 11.15 39.55 22.53
C ARG A 7 11.29 38.20 23.23
N ARG A 8 11.50 38.18 24.55
CA ARG A 8 11.59 36.94 25.35
C ARG A 8 10.33 36.09 25.28
N ALA A 9 9.15 36.71 25.19
CA ALA A 9 7.88 36.00 25.02
C ALA A 9 7.67 35.41 23.62
N LEU A 10 8.34 35.93 22.60
CA LEU A 10 8.21 35.51 21.19
C LEU A 10 9.29 34.52 20.75
N SER A 11 10.46 34.53 21.40
CA SER A 11 11.53 33.56 21.16
C SER A 11 12.03 32.93 22.48
N PRO A 12 11.27 31.95 23.04
CA PRO A 12 11.64 31.29 24.30
C PRO A 12 13.05 30.71 24.28
N ARG A 13 13.51 30.23 23.12
CA ARG A 13 14.87 29.72 22.94
C ARG A 13 15.95 30.79 23.09
N GLU A 14 15.80 31.95 22.44
CA GLU A 14 16.79 33.03 22.55
C GLU A 14 16.81 33.65 23.96
N ALA A 15 15.64 33.71 24.61
CA ALA A 15 15.52 34.15 26.00
C ALA A 15 16.32 33.25 26.96
N ILE A 16 16.27 31.94 26.74
CA ILE A 16 17.02 30.94 27.52
C ILE A 16 18.54 31.10 27.31
N GLU A 17 18.98 31.44 26.10
CA GLU A 17 20.41 31.63 25.83
C GLU A 17 20.97 32.86 26.53
N GLU A 18 20.24 33.98 26.52
CA GLU A 18 20.61 35.20 27.23
C GLU A 18 20.55 35.01 28.76
N ASP A 19 19.50 34.36 29.29
CA ASP A 19 19.33 34.16 30.74
C ASP A 19 20.44 33.27 31.33
N VAL A 20 20.90 32.22 30.62
CA VAL A 20 21.99 31.35 31.10
C VAL A 20 23.33 32.09 31.16
N GLU A 21 23.60 32.97 30.18
CA GLU A 21 24.83 33.77 30.15
C GLU A 21 24.82 34.87 31.23
N GLU A 22 23.68 35.53 31.44
CA GLU A 22 23.50 36.53 32.50
C GLU A 22 23.67 35.91 33.89
N GLU A 23 23.06 34.74 34.13
CA GLU A 23 23.12 34.02 35.40
C GLU A 23 24.56 33.55 35.70
N LEU A 24 25.25 32.95 34.74
CA LEU A 24 26.64 32.51 34.92
C LEU A 24 27.59 33.68 35.22
N ARG A 25 27.43 34.79 34.52
CA ARG A 25 28.21 36.02 34.76
C ARG A 25 27.96 36.59 36.14
N PHE A 26 26.70 36.63 36.58
CA PHE A 26 26.33 37.09 37.91
C PHE A 26 27.03 36.26 39.00
N HIS A 27 26.99 34.92 38.91
CA HIS A 27 27.64 34.03 39.89
C HIS A 27 29.16 34.17 39.91
N ILE A 28 29.80 34.35 38.74
CA ILE A 28 31.23 34.60 38.64
C ILE A 28 31.59 35.94 39.31
N GLU A 29 30.88 37.02 38.98
CA GLU A 29 31.13 38.34 39.54
C GLU A 29 30.86 38.43 41.05
N GLU A 30 29.83 37.72 41.53
CA GLU A 30 29.55 37.62 42.96
C GLU A 30 30.67 36.89 43.71
N ARG A 31 31.15 35.76 43.17
CA ARG A 31 32.23 35.00 43.79
C ARG A 31 33.56 35.75 43.82
N VAL A 32 33.87 36.50 42.76
CA VAL A 32 35.03 37.40 42.73
C VAL A 32 34.91 38.47 43.81
N ARG A 33 33.73 39.08 43.98
CA ARG A 33 33.48 40.06 45.04
C ARG A 33 33.68 39.47 46.45
N GLU A 34 33.24 38.24 46.69
CA GLU A 34 33.47 37.56 47.97
C GLU A 34 34.97 37.37 48.29
N LEU A 35 35.76 36.94 47.31
CA LEU A 35 37.20 36.71 47.48
C LEU A 35 37.97 38.01 47.69
N VAL A 36 37.61 39.07 46.96
CA VAL A 36 38.18 40.41 47.17
C VAL A 36 37.84 40.94 48.56
N ALA A 37 36.60 40.76 49.03
CA ALA A 37 36.19 41.15 50.38
C ALA A 37 36.93 40.37 51.48
N SER A 38 37.39 39.15 51.18
CA SER A 38 38.21 38.34 52.09
C SER A 38 39.72 38.69 52.10
N GLY A 39 40.14 39.64 51.27
CA GLY A 39 41.50 40.19 51.25
C GLY A 39 42.39 39.76 50.08
N THR A 40 41.83 39.09 49.06
CA THR A 40 42.55 38.67 47.85
C THR A 40 42.57 39.80 46.81
N ASP A 41 43.65 39.92 46.03
CA ASP A 41 43.70 40.88 44.92
C ASP A 41 42.66 40.54 43.83
N GLU A 42 42.07 41.55 43.18
CA GLU A 42 40.96 41.34 42.22
C GLU A 42 41.38 40.48 41.02
N ALA A 43 42.61 40.63 40.54
CA ALA A 43 43.10 39.84 39.41
C ALA A 43 43.29 38.37 39.80
N GLU A 44 43.87 38.14 40.99
CA GLU A 44 44.11 36.80 41.55
C GLU A 44 42.78 36.11 41.92
N ALA A 45 41.82 36.85 42.47
CA ALA A 45 40.47 36.36 42.76
C ALA A 45 39.70 35.96 41.49
N ARG A 46 39.83 36.72 40.39
CA ARG A 46 39.23 36.36 39.09
C ARG A 46 39.83 35.08 38.52
N GLU A 47 41.14 34.95 38.57
CA GLU A 47 41.85 33.78 38.05
C GLU A 47 41.48 32.53 38.86
N GLU A 48 41.44 32.61 40.19
CA GLU A 48 41.03 31.50 41.06
C GLU A 48 39.57 31.07 40.82
N VAL A 49 38.65 32.03 40.62
CA VAL A 49 37.24 31.72 40.32
C VAL A 49 37.10 31.05 38.97
N LEU A 50 37.77 31.56 37.93
CA LEU A 50 37.73 30.96 36.60
C LEU A 50 38.36 29.56 36.59
N GLU A 51 39.44 29.35 37.34
CA GLU A 51 40.08 28.04 37.49
C GLU A 51 39.15 27.04 38.20
N LYS A 52 38.44 27.47 39.25
CA LYS A 52 37.45 26.63 39.97
C LYS A 52 36.19 26.35 39.17
N PHE A 53 35.70 27.31 38.38
CA PHE A 53 34.56 27.10 37.48
C PHE A 53 34.93 26.24 36.27
N GLY A 54 36.22 26.16 35.93
CA GLY A 54 36.72 25.36 34.81
C GLY A 54 36.34 25.97 33.46
N ASP A 55 36.04 25.12 32.47
CA ASP A 55 35.64 25.59 31.14
C ASP A 55 34.20 26.14 31.14
N VAL A 56 34.08 27.44 31.38
CA VAL A 56 32.82 28.19 31.41
C VAL A 56 32.01 28.04 30.12
N ARG A 57 32.67 27.92 28.94
CA ARG A 57 31.95 27.70 27.68
C ARG A 57 31.25 26.35 27.67
N THR A 58 31.93 25.30 28.12
CA THR A 58 31.34 23.96 28.21
C THR A 58 30.16 23.95 29.19
N LEU A 59 30.26 24.68 30.29
CA LEU A 59 29.18 24.81 31.29
C LEU A 59 27.96 25.55 30.72
N GLU A 60 28.18 26.64 29.99
CA GLU A 60 27.14 27.42 29.30
C GLU A 60 26.42 26.57 28.26
N GLU A 61 27.16 25.84 27.41
CA GLU A 61 26.59 24.94 26.39
C GLU A 61 25.77 23.80 27.03
N MET A 62 26.23 23.25 28.15
CA MET A 62 25.49 22.23 28.91
C MET A 62 24.19 22.78 29.51
N CYS A 63 24.23 23.94 30.17
CA CYS A 63 23.05 24.58 30.77
C CYS A 63 22.02 24.95 29.69
N ARG A 64 22.46 25.52 28.57
CA ARG A 64 21.62 25.84 27.41
C ARG A 64 20.95 24.59 26.84
N ARG A 65 21.69 23.49 26.71
CA ARG A 65 21.16 22.20 26.24
C ARG A 65 20.14 21.58 27.19
N LEU A 66 20.41 21.58 28.49
CA LEU A 66 19.48 21.03 29.48
C LEU A 66 18.20 21.86 29.58
N ASN A 67 18.31 23.20 29.54
CA ASN A 67 17.15 24.07 29.66
C ASN A 67 16.26 24.00 28.41
N SER A 68 16.86 23.99 27.22
CA SER A 68 16.11 23.80 25.96
C SER A 68 15.38 22.45 25.90
N GLN A 69 15.98 21.36 26.40
CA GLN A 69 15.32 20.06 26.50
C GLN A 69 14.10 20.07 27.44
N ARG A 70 14.19 20.78 28.58
CA ARG A 70 13.07 20.87 29.54
C ARG A 70 11.89 21.64 28.97
N VAL A 71 12.15 22.73 28.25
CA VAL A 71 11.10 23.52 27.59
C VAL A 71 10.44 22.71 26.47
N ASP A 72 11.22 22.04 25.63
CA ASP A 72 10.67 21.16 24.59
C ASP A 72 9.80 20.04 25.21
N ASP A 73 10.18 19.48 26.36
CA ASP A 73 9.43 18.44 27.06
C ASP A 73 8.15 18.98 27.74
N GLU A 74 8.20 20.18 28.34
CA GLU A 74 7.03 20.85 28.92
C GLU A 74 6.01 21.24 27.85
N GLU A 75 6.47 21.80 26.73
CA GLU A 75 5.62 22.11 25.58
C GLU A 75 4.98 20.84 25.02
N ARG A 76 5.75 19.76 24.84
CA ARG A 76 5.23 18.47 24.38
C ARG A 76 4.17 17.92 25.33
N ARG A 77 4.41 17.95 26.63
CA ARG A 77 3.43 17.51 27.64
C ARG A 77 2.17 18.35 27.60
N GLY A 78 2.31 19.68 27.59
CA GLY A 78 1.17 20.60 27.50
C GLY A 78 0.34 20.37 26.22
N THR A 79 1.01 20.17 25.08
CA THR A 79 0.36 19.88 23.81
C THR A 79 -0.37 18.54 23.84
N MET A 80 0.25 17.50 24.40
CA MET A 80 -0.35 16.18 24.52
C MET A 80 -1.57 16.19 25.46
N GLU A 81 -1.48 16.88 26.60
CA GLU A 81 -2.59 17.06 27.53
C GLU A 81 -3.76 17.82 26.89
N ALA A 82 -3.46 18.86 26.10
CA ALA A 82 -4.45 19.60 25.34
C ALA A 82 -5.14 18.69 24.30
N LEU A 83 -4.38 17.93 23.50
CA LEU A 83 -4.92 16.99 22.52
C LEU A 83 -5.81 15.93 23.17
N VAL A 84 -5.39 15.35 24.29
CA VAL A 84 -6.18 14.33 25.00
C VAL A 84 -7.48 14.93 25.57
N ARG A 85 -7.42 16.15 26.11
CA ARG A 85 -8.60 16.87 26.61
C ARG A 85 -9.58 17.17 25.47
N ASP A 86 -9.07 17.67 24.36
CA ASP A 86 -9.88 18.03 23.19
C ASP A 86 -10.49 16.79 22.54
N PHE A 87 -9.75 15.68 22.48
CA PHE A 87 -10.26 14.39 22.02
C PHE A 87 -11.39 13.85 22.92
N ARG A 88 -11.21 13.91 24.26
CA ARG A 88 -12.26 13.55 25.22
C ARG A 88 -13.50 14.43 25.07
N LEU A 89 -13.31 15.73 24.86
CA LEU A 89 -14.39 16.68 24.65
C LEU A 89 -15.14 16.38 23.35
N ALA A 90 -14.43 16.10 22.27
CA ALA A 90 -15.00 15.72 20.98
C ALA A 90 -15.85 14.45 21.11
N LEU A 91 -15.34 13.39 21.73
CA LEU A 91 -16.09 12.16 21.98
C LEU A 91 -17.35 12.40 22.81
N ARG A 92 -17.25 13.19 23.87
CA ARG A 92 -18.41 13.54 24.72
C ARG A 92 -19.45 14.36 23.95
N THR A 93 -19.01 15.19 23.02
CA THR A 93 -19.88 16.00 22.17
C THR A 93 -20.58 15.11 21.14
N MET A 94 -19.84 14.22 20.48
CA MET A 94 -20.37 13.21 19.54
C MET A 94 -21.42 12.31 20.18
N ALA A 95 -21.20 11.89 21.43
CA ALA A 95 -22.15 11.08 22.20
C ALA A 95 -23.42 11.86 22.59
N ARG A 96 -23.32 13.17 22.83
CA ARG A 96 -24.47 14.04 23.12
C ARG A 96 -25.30 14.33 21.86
N SER A 97 -24.67 14.45 20.70
CA SER A 97 -25.31 14.70 19.41
C SER A 97 -25.46 13.42 18.57
N SER A 98 -25.92 12.34 19.18
CA SER A 98 -25.89 10.98 18.62
C SER A 98 -26.54 10.85 17.23
N GLY A 99 -27.63 11.57 16.96
CA GLY A 99 -28.31 11.55 15.66
C GLY A 99 -27.46 12.12 14.52
N PHE A 100 -26.86 13.30 14.73
CA PHE A 100 -25.96 13.91 13.73
C PHE A 100 -24.70 13.06 13.53
N THR A 101 -24.09 12.61 14.63
CA THR A 101 -22.91 11.74 14.60
C THR A 101 -23.19 10.46 13.80
N ALA A 102 -24.34 9.82 14.01
CA ALA A 102 -24.73 8.62 13.27
C ALA A 102 -24.83 8.88 11.76
N THR A 103 -25.46 9.96 11.34
CA THR A 103 -25.56 10.34 9.92
C THR A 103 -24.19 10.54 9.29
N VAL A 104 -23.29 11.26 9.98
CA VAL A 104 -21.91 11.49 9.51
C VAL A 104 -21.15 10.18 9.39
N VAL A 105 -21.22 9.32 10.42
CA VAL A 105 -20.54 8.02 10.44
C VAL A 105 -21.03 7.12 9.29
N VAL A 106 -22.34 7.02 9.08
CA VAL A 106 -22.92 6.23 7.99
C VAL A 106 -22.50 6.77 6.63
N THR A 107 -22.54 8.09 6.45
CA THR A 107 -22.12 8.73 5.19
C THR A 107 -20.64 8.45 4.91
N LEU A 108 -19.78 8.58 5.92
CA LEU A 108 -18.35 8.30 5.79
C LEU A 108 -18.09 6.82 5.48
N ALA A 109 -18.78 5.92 6.19
CA ALA A 109 -18.68 4.48 5.99
C ALA A 109 -19.11 4.07 4.58
N LEU A 110 -20.21 4.64 4.07
CA LEU A 110 -20.67 4.41 2.69
C LEU A 110 -19.68 4.93 1.66
N ALA A 111 -19.13 6.14 1.85
CA ALA A 111 -18.16 6.70 0.93
C ALA A 111 -16.87 5.86 0.87
N ILE A 112 -16.31 5.52 2.03
CA ILE A 112 -15.12 4.67 2.13
C ILE A 112 -15.41 3.29 1.53
N GLY A 113 -16.52 2.66 1.94
CA GLY A 113 -16.90 1.34 1.46
C GLY A 113 -17.12 1.29 -0.05
N ALA A 114 -17.77 2.30 -0.62
CA ALA A 114 -17.99 2.40 -2.07
C ALA A 114 -16.66 2.55 -2.82
N THR A 115 -15.76 3.43 -2.37
CA THR A 115 -14.43 3.59 -2.98
C THR A 115 -13.63 2.29 -2.88
N THR A 116 -13.57 1.67 -1.70
CA THR A 116 -12.87 0.39 -1.51
C THR A 116 -13.47 -0.73 -2.36
N ALA A 117 -14.80 -0.81 -2.49
CA ALA A 117 -15.45 -1.82 -3.32
C ALA A 117 -15.14 -1.65 -4.81
N ILE A 118 -15.18 -0.40 -5.32
CA ILE A 118 -14.81 -0.10 -6.72
C ILE A 118 -13.36 -0.49 -6.98
N PHE A 119 -12.44 -0.10 -6.10
CA PHE A 119 -11.03 -0.49 -6.24
C PHE A 119 -10.82 -2.00 -6.13
N GLY A 120 -11.54 -2.69 -5.25
CA GLY A 120 -11.47 -4.15 -5.15
C GLY A 120 -11.94 -4.86 -6.41
N VAL A 121 -13.02 -4.37 -7.04
CA VAL A 121 -13.49 -4.90 -8.33
C VAL A 121 -12.50 -4.59 -9.44
N LEU A 122 -11.98 -3.36 -9.52
CA LEU A 122 -10.96 -2.98 -10.50
C LEU A 122 -9.69 -3.82 -10.33
N GLU A 123 -9.29 -4.09 -9.09
CA GLU A 123 -8.14 -4.94 -8.81
C GLU A 123 -8.40 -6.38 -9.29
N ALA A 124 -9.55 -6.95 -8.97
CA ALA A 124 -9.91 -8.31 -9.37
C ALA A 124 -10.07 -8.49 -10.89
N VAL A 125 -10.58 -7.47 -11.58
CA VAL A 125 -10.95 -7.55 -13.01
C VAL A 125 -9.86 -7.01 -13.93
N ALA A 126 -9.17 -5.93 -13.55
CA ALA A 126 -8.27 -5.17 -14.43
C ALA A 126 -6.80 -5.21 -14.02
N LEU A 127 -6.47 -5.33 -12.72
CA LEU A 127 -5.08 -5.19 -12.24
C LEU A 127 -4.45 -6.48 -11.77
N ARG A 128 -5.24 -7.49 -11.36
CA ARG A 128 -4.70 -8.81 -11.08
C ARG A 128 -4.29 -9.40 -12.41
N ALA A 129 -2.98 -9.35 -12.68
CA ALA A 129 -2.37 -10.00 -13.83
C ALA A 129 -2.94 -11.42 -13.90
N LEU A 130 -3.54 -11.76 -15.05
CA LEU A 130 -3.99 -13.11 -15.29
C LEU A 130 -2.83 -14.05 -14.94
N PRO A 131 -3.05 -15.12 -14.16
CA PRO A 131 -1.98 -15.98 -13.64
C PRO A 131 -1.40 -16.88 -14.75
N PHE A 132 -1.09 -16.30 -15.90
CA PHE A 132 -0.48 -16.91 -17.06
C PHE A 132 1.01 -16.53 -17.07
N ALA A 133 1.85 -17.47 -17.46
CA ALA A 133 3.27 -17.18 -17.59
C ALA A 133 3.48 -16.17 -18.73
N GLY A 134 4.17 -15.06 -18.47
CA GLY A 134 4.38 -14.02 -19.47
C GLY A 134 3.10 -13.28 -19.87
N ALA A 135 2.19 -13.02 -18.92
CA ALA A 135 0.94 -12.30 -19.17
C ALA A 135 1.11 -10.94 -19.89
N ASP A 136 2.26 -10.28 -19.71
CA ASP A 136 2.64 -9.04 -20.40
C ASP A 136 2.93 -9.22 -21.91
N ARG A 137 3.11 -10.47 -22.36
CA ARG A 137 3.37 -10.85 -23.76
C ARG A 137 2.15 -11.46 -24.45
N LEU A 138 1.03 -11.61 -23.74
CA LEU A 138 -0.21 -12.14 -24.29
C LEU A 138 -1.08 -11.02 -24.89
N ALA A 139 -1.65 -11.29 -26.06
CA ALA A 139 -2.59 -10.39 -26.72
C ALA A 139 -3.77 -11.18 -27.28
N ILE A 140 -4.97 -10.59 -27.22
CA ILE A 140 -6.14 -11.10 -27.93
C ILE A 140 -6.23 -10.41 -29.28
N VAL A 141 -6.20 -11.20 -30.35
CA VAL A 141 -6.38 -10.71 -31.72
C VAL A 141 -7.87 -10.62 -32.00
N TRP A 142 -8.34 -9.42 -32.31
CA TRP A 142 -9.70 -9.19 -32.77
C TRP A 142 -9.70 -8.68 -34.21
N GLN A 143 -10.79 -8.96 -34.93
CA GLN A 143 -11.05 -8.46 -36.27
C GLN A 143 -12.02 -7.28 -36.25
N ASN A 144 -12.00 -6.48 -37.32
CA ASN A 144 -12.98 -5.45 -37.55
C ASN A 144 -13.67 -5.75 -38.89
N ASP A 145 -14.99 -5.89 -38.87
CA ASP A 145 -15.77 -6.02 -40.09
C ASP A 145 -16.09 -4.63 -40.62
N ARG A 146 -15.48 -4.30 -41.77
CA ARG A 146 -15.68 -3.01 -42.44
C ARG A 146 -17.05 -2.91 -43.11
N ALA A 147 -17.68 -4.03 -43.45
CA ALA A 147 -18.98 -4.05 -44.11
C ALA A 147 -20.12 -3.76 -43.13
N THR A 148 -20.06 -4.33 -41.92
CA THR A 148 -21.04 -4.07 -40.84
C THR A 148 -20.63 -2.91 -39.93
N GLY A 149 -19.35 -2.51 -39.96
CA GLY A 149 -18.79 -1.48 -39.08
C GLY A 149 -18.49 -1.99 -37.67
N THR A 150 -18.61 -3.30 -37.42
CA THR A 150 -18.35 -3.90 -36.12
C THR A 150 -16.86 -3.92 -35.82
N VAL A 151 -16.52 -3.56 -34.60
CA VAL A 151 -15.15 -3.62 -34.07
C VAL A 151 -15.06 -4.70 -33.01
N ARG A 152 -13.92 -5.36 -32.94
CA ARG A 152 -13.63 -6.46 -32.00
C ARG A 152 -14.45 -7.74 -32.23
N GLU A 153 -14.52 -8.20 -33.46
CA GLU A 153 -15.09 -9.51 -33.80
C GLU A 153 -14.09 -10.65 -33.61
N ALA A 154 -14.60 -11.83 -33.26
CA ALA A 154 -13.80 -13.03 -33.14
C ALA A 154 -13.33 -13.48 -34.53
N ALA A 155 -12.06 -13.93 -34.61
CA ALA A 155 -11.53 -14.47 -35.85
C ALA A 155 -12.26 -15.76 -36.26
N SER A 156 -12.55 -15.89 -37.56
CA SER A 156 -13.03 -17.16 -38.09
C SER A 156 -11.92 -18.22 -38.01
N THR A 157 -12.29 -19.50 -38.02
CA THR A 157 -11.31 -20.60 -38.06
C THR A 157 -10.41 -20.50 -39.31
N SER A 158 -10.94 -20.02 -40.44
CA SER A 158 -10.14 -19.80 -41.65
C SER A 158 -9.09 -18.72 -41.44
N ASP A 159 -9.48 -17.59 -40.83
CA ASP A 159 -8.56 -16.49 -40.56
C ASP A 159 -7.46 -16.89 -39.58
N TYR A 160 -7.80 -17.74 -38.59
CA TYR A 160 -6.81 -18.29 -37.67
C TYR A 160 -5.71 -19.07 -38.41
N TYR A 161 -6.07 -19.92 -39.37
CA TYR A 161 -5.07 -20.62 -40.19
C TYR A 161 -4.27 -19.67 -41.08
N ASP A 162 -4.92 -18.66 -41.66
CA ASP A 162 -4.20 -17.61 -42.41
C ASP A 162 -3.21 -16.84 -41.52
N TYR A 163 -3.56 -16.56 -40.27
CA TYR A 163 -2.67 -15.91 -39.31
C TYR A 163 -1.51 -16.80 -38.90
N LEU A 164 -1.75 -18.09 -38.64
CA LEU A 164 -0.68 -19.05 -38.34
C LEU A 164 0.35 -19.13 -39.48
N GLU A 165 -0.09 -19.12 -40.74
CA GLU A 165 0.81 -19.24 -41.89
C GLU A 165 1.59 -17.95 -42.15
N ARG A 166 0.92 -16.80 -42.05
CA ARG A 166 1.43 -15.51 -42.55
C ARG A 166 2.00 -14.60 -41.47
N SER A 167 1.57 -14.74 -40.22
CA SER A 167 2.07 -13.90 -39.13
C SER A 167 3.52 -14.25 -38.78
N ARG A 168 4.30 -13.22 -38.48
CA ARG A 168 5.69 -13.32 -37.99
C ARG A 168 5.91 -12.52 -36.70
N THR A 169 4.84 -11.93 -36.16
CA THR A 169 4.90 -11.03 -35.00
C THR A 169 4.69 -11.77 -33.68
N PHE A 170 3.99 -12.90 -33.72
CA PHE A 170 3.70 -13.72 -32.55
C PHE A 170 4.55 -15.00 -32.60
N ASP A 171 5.04 -15.43 -31.44
CA ASP A 171 5.81 -16.67 -31.31
C ASP A 171 4.91 -17.91 -31.58
N ASP A 172 3.66 -17.84 -31.10
CA ASP A 172 2.64 -18.86 -31.32
C ASP A 172 1.24 -18.23 -31.25
N LEU A 173 0.23 -18.87 -31.83
CA LEU A 173 -1.17 -18.44 -31.77
C LEU A 173 -2.06 -19.63 -31.42
N ALA A 174 -3.01 -19.39 -30.51
CA ALA A 174 -4.09 -20.33 -30.22
C ALA A 174 -5.45 -19.67 -30.53
N ILE A 175 -6.44 -20.49 -30.88
CA ILE A 175 -7.83 -20.07 -31.03
C ILE A 175 -8.68 -20.74 -29.96
N PHE A 176 -9.67 -20.01 -29.45
CA PHE A 176 -10.69 -20.58 -28.58
C PHE A 176 -12.06 -19.97 -28.86
N SER A 177 -13.10 -20.69 -28.47
CA SER A 177 -14.48 -20.23 -28.50
C SER A 177 -15.22 -20.76 -27.28
N THR A 178 -16.08 -19.91 -26.70
CA THR A 178 -16.96 -20.31 -25.61
C THR A 178 -18.23 -20.94 -26.20
N SER A 179 -18.68 -22.01 -25.57
CA SER A 179 -19.91 -22.70 -25.96
C SER A 179 -20.58 -23.29 -24.71
N THR A 180 -21.76 -23.86 -24.90
CA THR A 180 -22.45 -24.57 -23.85
C THR A 180 -22.56 -26.04 -24.23
N ALA A 181 -22.07 -26.93 -23.37
CA ALA A 181 -22.17 -28.36 -23.53
C ALA A 181 -23.26 -28.92 -22.62
N VAL A 182 -23.90 -30.02 -23.02
CA VAL A 182 -24.81 -30.77 -22.17
C VAL A 182 -24.17 -32.10 -21.86
N LEU A 183 -23.88 -32.33 -20.59
CA LEU A 183 -23.37 -33.60 -20.08
C LEU A 183 -24.54 -34.47 -19.63
N SER A 184 -24.84 -35.50 -20.42
CA SER A 184 -25.78 -36.54 -20.04
C SER A 184 -25.03 -37.66 -19.32
N ARG A 185 -25.55 -38.10 -18.17
CA ARG A 185 -25.05 -39.25 -17.42
C ARG A 185 -26.20 -40.22 -17.21
N ASP A 186 -25.91 -41.51 -17.23
CA ASP A 186 -26.96 -42.54 -17.10
C ASP A 186 -27.61 -42.54 -15.70
N ASP A 187 -26.90 -42.03 -14.70
CA ASP A 187 -27.26 -42.03 -13.28
C ASP A 187 -27.65 -40.65 -12.71
N ALA A 188 -27.69 -39.60 -13.55
CA ALA A 188 -28.00 -38.24 -13.11
C ALA A 188 -28.72 -37.40 -14.17
N PRO A 189 -29.47 -36.36 -13.78
CA PRO A 189 -30.04 -35.41 -14.73
C PRO A 189 -28.96 -34.79 -15.62
N ALA A 190 -29.33 -34.52 -16.87
CA ALA A 190 -28.47 -33.82 -17.81
C ALA A 190 -28.06 -32.46 -17.24
N LEU A 191 -26.76 -32.19 -17.26
CA LEU A 191 -26.18 -30.97 -16.73
C LEU A 191 -25.70 -30.08 -17.87
N GLN A 192 -26.15 -28.83 -17.87
CA GLN A 192 -25.64 -27.82 -18.78
C GLN A 192 -24.36 -27.22 -18.20
N LEU A 193 -23.28 -27.27 -18.97
CA LEU A 193 -21.95 -26.80 -18.57
C LEU A 193 -21.44 -25.74 -19.55
N ASN A 194 -20.80 -24.71 -19.02
CA ASN A 194 -19.98 -23.83 -19.85
C ASN A 194 -18.76 -24.62 -20.32
N SER A 195 -18.47 -24.51 -21.61
CA SER A 195 -17.37 -25.22 -22.26
C SER A 195 -16.55 -24.24 -23.10
N VAL A 196 -15.27 -24.56 -23.26
CA VAL A 196 -14.38 -23.83 -24.15
C VAL A 196 -13.81 -24.83 -25.13
N ARG A 197 -14.00 -24.57 -26.42
CA ARG A 197 -13.29 -25.28 -27.48
C ARG A 197 -12.04 -24.49 -27.78
N ALA A 198 -10.89 -25.13 -27.78
CA ALA A 198 -9.61 -24.47 -28.01
C ALA A 198 -8.69 -25.35 -28.86
N SER A 199 -7.74 -24.73 -29.55
CA SER A 199 -6.70 -25.44 -30.29
C SER A 199 -5.74 -26.18 -29.36
N GLN A 200 -5.00 -27.14 -29.90
CA GLN A 200 -4.16 -28.03 -29.11
C GLN A 200 -3.09 -27.30 -28.27
N ASN A 201 -2.55 -26.20 -28.80
CA ASN A 201 -1.48 -25.40 -28.20
C ASN A 201 -1.97 -24.35 -27.18
N VAL A 202 -3.26 -24.28 -26.86
CA VAL A 202 -3.80 -23.20 -26.00
C VAL A 202 -3.09 -23.10 -24.65
N PHE A 203 -2.75 -24.23 -24.03
CA PHE A 203 -2.07 -24.26 -22.73
C PHE A 203 -0.61 -23.84 -22.84
N SER A 204 0.06 -24.21 -23.94
CA SER A 204 1.42 -23.77 -24.25
C SER A 204 1.50 -22.26 -24.44
N VAL A 205 0.53 -21.68 -25.18
CA VAL A 205 0.43 -20.21 -25.37
C VAL A 205 0.21 -19.50 -24.04
N LEU A 206 -0.66 -20.03 -23.17
CA LEU A 206 -0.91 -19.47 -21.84
C LEU A 206 0.21 -19.77 -20.82
N GLY A 207 1.15 -20.64 -21.18
CA GLY A 207 2.24 -21.09 -20.30
C GLY A 207 1.72 -21.76 -19.03
N VAL A 208 0.64 -22.54 -19.14
CA VAL A 208 0.06 -23.32 -18.04
C VAL A 208 0.06 -24.80 -18.39
N GLU A 209 0.09 -25.65 -17.36
CA GLU A 209 0.04 -27.10 -17.53
C GLU A 209 -1.19 -27.66 -16.80
N PRO A 210 -1.88 -28.67 -17.38
CA PRO A 210 -2.92 -29.39 -16.66
C PRO A 210 -2.38 -29.99 -15.36
N ARG A 211 -3.11 -29.82 -14.26
CA ARG A 211 -2.73 -30.34 -12.94
C ARG A 211 -2.57 -31.86 -12.92
N LEU A 212 -3.40 -32.55 -13.69
CA LEU A 212 -3.41 -33.99 -13.87
C LEU A 212 -3.64 -34.31 -15.35
N GLY A 213 -3.03 -35.39 -15.84
CA GLY A 213 -3.15 -35.82 -17.22
C GLY A 213 -2.23 -35.04 -18.17
N ARG A 214 -2.75 -34.69 -19.35
CA ARG A 214 -2.00 -34.03 -20.42
C ARG A 214 -2.84 -32.97 -21.12
N GLY A 215 -2.19 -32.10 -21.88
CA GLY A 215 -2.85 -31.23 -22.84
C GLY A 215 -3.42 -32.00 -24.04
N PHE A 216 -4.07 -31.26 -24.93
CA PHE A 216 -4.55 -31.77 -26.20
C PHE A 216 -3.40 -32.10 -27.15
N THR A 217 -3.58 -33.12 -27.99
CA THR A 217 -2.65 -33.51 -29.06
C THR A 217 -3.06 -32.91 -30.39
N GLN A 218 -2.15 -32.96 -31.37
CA GLN A 218 -2.42 -32.49 -32.72
C GLN A 218 -3.48 -33.35 -33.42
N GLU A 219 -3.51 -34.66 -33.18
CA GLU A 219 -4.52 -35.54 -33.79
C GLU A 219 -5.95 -35.23 -33.28
N GLU A 220 -6.08 -34.81 -32.03
CA GLU A 220 -7.36 -34.43 -31.39
C GLU A 220 -7.92 -33.09 -31.90
N ASP A 221 -7.05 -32.22 -32.44
CA ASP A 221 -7.43 -30.89 -32.98
C ASP A 221 -7.73 -30.93 -34.49
N LEU A 222 -7.73 -32.12 -35.10
CA LEU A 222 -8.13 -32.31 -36.49
C LEU A 222 -9.65 -32.41 -36.64
N PRO A 223 -10.21 -32.04 -37.81
CA PRO A 223 -11.59 -32.38 -38.16
C PRO A 223 -11.81 -33.88 -38.02
N ASP A 224 -12.88 -34.27 -37.30
CA ASP A 224 -13.22 -35.66 -36.98
C ASP A 224 -12.11 -36.44 -36.22
N GLY A 225 -11.19 -35.72 -35.57
CA GLY A 225 -10.18 -36.28 -34.69
C GLY A 225 -10.77 -36.92 -33.42
N PRO A 226 -9.96 -37.68 -32.66
CA PRO A 226 -10.39 -38.24 -31.38
C PRO A 226 -10.90 -37.15 -30.44
N LEU A 227 -11.99 -37.43 -29.73
CA LEU A 227 -12.55 -36.48 -28.77
C LEU A 227 -11.76 -36.51 -27.46
N ALA A 228 -11.26 -35.34 -27.05
CA ALA A 228 -10.62 -35.13 -25.76
C ALA A 228 -11.28 -33.97 -25.01
N VAL A 229 -11.39 -34.10 -23.70
CA VAL A 229 -11.97 -33.08 -22.82
C VAL A 229 -11.07 -32.91 -21.60
N LEU A 230 -10.81 -31.66 -21.25
CA LEU A 230 -10.18 -31.29 -19.98
C LEU A 230 -11.24 -30.68 -19.06
N LEU A 231 -11.31 -31.20 -17.84
CA LEU A 231 -12.24 -30.74 -16.82
C LEU A 231 -11.60 -29.64 -15.98
N ALA A 232 -12.35 -28.56 -15.74
CA ALA A 232 -12.00 -27.62 -14.68
C ALA A 232 -12.05 -28.34 -13.33
N GLU A 233 -11.16 -27.97 -12.40
CA GLU A 233 -11.04 -28.62 -11.09
C GLU A 233 -12.37 -28.68 -10.34
N ALA A 234 -13.14 -27.58 -10.34
CA ALA A 234 -14.46 -27.54 -9.73
C ALA A 234 -15.43 -28.58 -10.34
N ALA A 235 -15.45 -28.72 -11.66
CA ALA A 235 -16.29 -29.71 -12.33
C ALA A 235 -15.83 -31.15 -12.02
N TRP A 236 -14.52 -31.40 -11.94
CA TRP A 236 -13.99 -32.70 -11.56
C TRP A 236 -14.36 -33.08 -10.11
N ILE A 237 -14.27 -32.13 -9.17
CA ILE A 237 -14.68 -32.32 -7.78
C ILE A 237 -16.19 -32.53 -7.68
N ASP A 238 -16.99 -31.68 -8.29
CA ASP A 238 -18.46 -31.72 -8.17
C ASP A 238 -19.06 -32.94 -8.87
N LEU A 239 -18.50 -33.36 -10.01
CA LEU A 239 -19.05 -34.45 -10.81
C LEU A 239 -18.48 -35.82 -10.46
N TYR A 240 -17.22 -35.88 -10.04
CA TYR A 240 -16.47 -37.12 -9.84
C TYR A 240 -15.82 -37.24 -8.45
N GLY A 241 -16.12 -36.33 -7.52
CA GLY A 241 -15.59 -36.37 -6.16
C GLY A 241 -14.07 -36.15 -6.07
N GLY A 242 -13.43 -35.67 -7.13
CA GLY A 242 -11.98 -35.54 -7.19
C GLY A 242 -11.25 -36.87 -7.36
N ASP A 243 -11.88 -37.89 -7.95
CA ASP A 243 -11.25 -39.18 -8.21
C ASP A 243 -10.21 -39.09 -9.34
N PRO A 244 -8.91 -39.32 -9.08
CA PRO A 244 -7.87 -39.26 -10.11
C PRO A 244 -7.96 -40.40 -11.13
N ALA A 245 -8.70 -41.48 -10.84
CA ALA A 245 -8.88 -42.60 -11.77
C ALA A 245 -9.75 -42.24 -13.00
N VAL A 246 -10.41 -41.07 -12.99
CA VAL A 246 -11.20 -40.55 -14.11
C VAL A 246 -10.31 -39.96 -15.22
N VAL A 247 -9.04 -39.67 -14.92
CA VAL A 247 -8.07 -39.15 -15.90
C VAL A 247 -7.50 -40.30 -16.73
N GLY A 248 -7.78 -40.31 -18.04
CA GLY A 248 -7.33 -41.31 -19.01
C GLY A 248 -6.10 -40.91 -19.82
#